data_AF-A0A800MD97-F1
#
_entry.id   AF-A0A800MD97-F1
#
_cell.length_a   1.000
_cell.length_b   1.000
_cell.length_c   1.000
_cell.angle_alpha   90.00
_cell.angle_beta   90.00
_cell.angle_gamma   90.00
#
_symmetry.space_group_name_H-M   'P 1'
#
loop_
_entity.id
_entity.type
_entity.pdbx_description
1 polymer ?
#
loop_
_entity_poly.entity_id
_entity_poly.type
_entity_poly.pdbx_seq_one_letter_code
_entity_poly.pdbx_strand_id
1 'polypeptide(L)'
;MRAHDGARLWGLHARPIAPKGPVATQIRSCGAADLPEIDASVLEHGEAEFIMQEPAGRRLADRVLDVVNLYQVAKSTPGLDRAQISLVQGPAEQLPDEFVIVRQLSDWDMC
;
A
#
# COMPACT_ATOMS: atom_id res chain seq x y z
N MET A 1 -1.05 11.23 1.32
CA MET A 1 -0.97 11.47 2.79
C MET A 1 0.28 12.29 3.10
N ARG A 2 0.59 12.56 4.37
CA ARG A 2 1.90 13.10 4.77
C ARG A 2 2.76 12.00 5.39
N ALA A 3 4.02 11.94 5.01
CA ALA A 3 5.04 11.13 5.64
C ALA A 3 5.42 11.67 7.02
N HIS A 4 6.19 10.87 7.76
CA HIS A 4 6.67 11.21 9.11
C HIS A 4 7.55 12.47 9.15
N ASP A 5 8.27 12.78 8.06
CA ASP A 5 9.12 13.97 7.89
C ASP A 5 8.36 15.16 7.26
N GLY A 6 7.04 15.05 7.10
CA GLY A 6 6.19 16.08 6.51
C GLY A 6 6.14 16.07 4.98
N ALA A 7 6.92 15.21 4.30
CA ALA A 7 6.86 15.05 2.85
C ALA A 7 5.46 14.61 2.40
N ARG A 8 5.04 15.07 1.22
CA ARG A 8 3.75 14.69 0.65
C ARG A 8 3.90 13.40 -0.13
N LEU A 9 3.17 12.37 0.29
CA LEU A 9 3.07 11.09 -0.42
C LEU A 9 1.83 11.11 -1.31
N TRP A 10 2.03 10.73 -2.57
CA TRP A 10 0.99 10.66 -3.60
C TRP A 10 0.67 9.22 -3.95
N GLY A 11 -0.53 9.01 -4.47
CA GLY A 11 -1.01 7.68 -4.77
C GLY A 11 -2.48 7.65 -5.15
N LEU A 12 -2.95 6.46 -5.48
CA LEU A 12 -4.34 6.16 -5.76
C LEU A 12 -4.89 5.18 -4.73
N HIS A 13 -6.20 5.23 -4.55
CA HIS A 13 -6.95 4.25 -3.77
C HIS A 13 -8.24 3.94 -4.52
N ALA A 14 -8.50 2.67 -4.73
CA ALA A 14 -9.72 2.18 -5.34
C ALA A 14 -10.32 1.05 -4.50
N ARG A 15 -11.65 0.96 -4.51
CA ARG A 15 -12.39 -0.11 -3.82
C ARG A 15 -13.75 -0.33 -4.48
N PRO A 16 -14.38 -1.50 -4.28
CA PRO A 16 -15.75 -1.75 -4.73
C PRO A 16 -16.73 -0.78 -4.05
N ILE A 17 -17.74 -0.31 -4.79
CA ILE A 17 -18.73 0.66 -4.28
C ILE A 17 -19.76 0.00 -3.36
N ALA A 18 -20.13 -1.26 -3.64
CA ALA A 18 -21.14 -2.01 -2.90
C ALA A 18 -20.59 -3.41 -2.52
N PRO A 19 -19.59 -3.48 -1.62
CA PRO A 19 -19.01 -4.75 -1.22
C PRO A 19 -20.02 -5.55 -0.38
N LYS A 20 -19.97 -6.88 -0.48
CA LYS A 20 -20.84 -7.78 0.29
C LYS A 20 -20.37 -7.98 1.75
N GLY A 21 -19.21 -7.42 2.11
CA GLY A 21 -18.58 -7.54 3.43
C GLY A 21 -17.28 -6.73 3.47
N PRO A 22 -16.44 -6.90 4.52
CA PRO A 22 -15.09 -6.34 4.56
C PRO A 22 -14.27 -6.75 3.34
N VAL A 23 -13.48 -5.81 2.82
CA VAL A 23 -12.77 -5.96 1.54
C VAL A 23 -11.28 -6.21 1.78
N ALA A 24 -10.75 -7.32 1.26
CA ALA A 24 -9.31 -7.58 1.24
C ALA A 24 -8.60 -6.49 0.44
N THR A 25 -7.39 -6.12 0.84
CA THR A 25 -6.69 -4.95 0.33
C THR A 25 -5.29 -5.29 -0.15
N GLN A 26 -4.94 -4.87 -1.36
CA GLN A 26 -3.58 -4.92 -1.87
C GLN A 26 -2.93 -3.54 -1.78
N ILE A 27 -1.66 -3.51 -1.40
CA ILE A 27 -0.83 -2.30 -1.41
C ILE A 27 0.31 -2.52 -2.41
N ARG A 28 0.44 -1.61 -3.37
CA ARG A 28 1.51 -1.55 -4.36
C ARG A 28 2.28 -0.23 -4.28
N SER A 29 3.49 -0.24 -4.82
CA SER A 29 4.20 0.97 -5.19
C SER A 29 4.49 1.02 -6.69
N CYS A 30 4.67 2.24 -7.21
CA CYS A 30 5.24 2.49 -8.52
C CYS A 30 6.42 3.46 -8.39
N GLY A 31 7.31 3.47 -9.38
CA GLY A 31 8.50 4.30 -9.35
C GLY A 31 8.16 5.80 -9.34
N ALA A 32 9.17 6.60 -8.99
CA ALA A 32 9.00 8.05 -8.82
C ALA A 32 8.63 8.82 -10.09
N ALA A 33 8.93 8.25 -11.26
CA ALA A 33 8.57 8.80 -12.57
C ALA A 33 7.36 8.09 -13.19
N ASP A 34 6.85 7.04 -12.56
CA ASP A 34 5.76 6.23 -13.09
C ASP A 34 4.42 6.86 -12.70
N LEU A 35 3.43 6.73 -13.59
CA LEU A 35 2.05 7.09 -13.28
C LEU A 35 1.42 5.94 -12.48
N PRO A 36 0.84 6.19 -11.29
CA PRO A 36 0.11 5.16 -10.58
C PRO A 36 -1.15 4.78 -11.38
N GLU A 37 -1.34 3.48 -11.61
CA GLU A 37 -2.47 2.93 -12.36
C GLU A 37 -3.14 1.80 -11.59
N ILE A 38 -4.46 1.96 -11.38
CA ILE A 38 -5.29 0.95 -10.71
C ILE A 38 -5.34 -0.32 -11.56
N ASP A 39 -5.11 -1.46 -10.93
CA ASP A 39 -5.31 -2.76 -11.56
C ASP A 39 -6.81 -3.09 -11.53
N ALA A 40 -7.43 -3.03 -12.71
CA ALA A 40 -8.85 -3.34 -12.86
C ALA A 40 -9.19 -4.76 -12.39
N SER A 41 -8.26 -5.71 -12.54
CA SER A 41 -8.49 -7.09 -12.12
C SER A 41 -8.66 -7.19 -10.60
N VAL A 42 -7.95 -6.39 -9.80
CA VAL A 42 -8.12 -6.36 -8.34
C VAL A 42 -9.55 -5.96 -7.96
N LEU A 43 -10.09 -4.95 -8.64
CA LEU A 43 -11.47 -4.50 -8.43
C LEU A 43 -12.51 -5.52 -8.90
N GLU A 44 -12.25 -6.21 -10.01
CA GLU A 44 -13.12 -7.27 -10.54
C GLU A 44 -13.20 -8.47 -9.58
N HIS A 45 -12.12 -8.78 -8.87
CA HIS A 45 -12.11 -9.79 -7.80
C HIS A 45 -12.80 -9.31 -6.50
N GLY A 46 -13.26 -8.05 -6.46
CA GLY A 46 -13.93 -7.48 -5.30
C GLY A 46 -12.98 -7.03 -4.19
N GLU A 47 -11.71 -6.81 -4.52
CA GLU A 47 -10.67 -6.34 -3.59
C GLU A 47 -10.47 -4.83 -3.70
N ALA A 48 -9.81 -4.25 -2.70
CA ALA A 48 -9.39 -2.84 -2.69
C ALA A 48 -7.90 -2.74 -3.01
N GLU A 49 -7.50 -1.59 -3.52
CA GLU A 49 -6.12 -1.33 -3.91
C GLU A 49 -5.67 0.04 -3.45
N PHE A 50 -4.48 0.09 -2.84
CA PHE A 50 -3.71 1.31 -2.66
C PHE A 50 -2.44 1.24 -3.51
N ILE A 51 -2.14 2.32 -4.22
CA ILE A 51 -0.90 2.46 -4.98
C ILE A 51 -0.20 3.72 -4.50
N MET A 52 1.01 3.57 -4.00
CA MET A 52 1.87 4.68 -3.62
C MET A 52 2.87 4.99 -4.72
N GLN A 53 2.97 6.25 -5.12
CA GLN A 53 4.07 6.70 -5.96
C GLN A 53 5.28 6.97 -5.07
N GLU A 54 6.40 6.29 -5.34
CA GLU A 54 7.62 6.46 -4.56
C GLU A 54 8.19 7.87 -4.74
N PRO A 55 8.59 8.58 -3.66
CA PRO A 55 9.28 9.85 -3.82
C PRO A 55 10.72 9.64 -4.29
N ALA A 56 11.16 10.42 -5.29
CA ALA A 56 12.50 10.31 -5.87
C ALA A 56 13.61 10.58 -4.84
N GLY A 57 14.66 9.75 -4.84
CA GLY A 57 15.86 9.95 -4.02
C GLY A 57 15.66 9.77 -2.50
N ARG A 58 14.54 9.18 -2.09
CA ARG A 58 14.20 8.97 -0.68
C ARG A 58 14.98 7.80 -0.10
N ARG A 59 15.44 7.92 1.14
CA ARG A 59 16.24 6.88 1.81
C ARG A 59 15.35 5.68 2.14
N LEU A 60 15.93 4.47 2.15
CA LEU A 60 15.19 3.24 2.46
C LEU A 60 14.44 3.33 3.80
N ALA A 61 15.08 3.84 4.86
CA ALA A 61 14.44 3.99 6.17
C ALA A 61 13.17 4.86 6.10
N ASP A 62 13.21 5.95 5.32
CA ASP A 62 12.06 6.83 5.14
C ASP A 62 10.96 6.15 4.32
N ARG A 63 11.33 5.40 3.27
CA ARG A 63 10.38 4.60 2.47
C ARG A 63 9.70 3.52 3.31
N VAL A 64 10.44 2.83 4.18
CA VAL A 64 9.86 1.86 5.13
C VAL A 64 8.79 2.54 5.99
N LEU A 65 9.09 3.71 6.57
CA LEU A 65 8.13 4.45 7.39
C LEU A 65 6.91 4.93 6.59
N ASP A 66 7.11 5.31 5.33
CA ASP A 66 6.01 5.68 4.43
C ASP A 66 5.07 4.49 4.18
N VAL A 67 5.63 3.29 3.96
CA VAL A 67 4.85 2.05 3.77
C VAL A 67 4.16 1.62 5.06
N VAL A 68 4.81 1.73 6.23
CA VAL A 68 4.16 1.51 7.53
C VAL A 68 2.96 2.44 7.69
N ASN A 69 3.13 3.72 7.37
CA ASN A 69 2.05 4.70 7.46
C ASN A 69 0.89 4.34 6.53
N LEU A 70 1.16 3.98 5.27
CA LEU A 70 0.13 3.53 4.32
C LEU A 70 -0.58 2.27 4.81
N TYR A 71 0.16 1.30 5.36
CA TYR A 71 -0.40 0.08 5.93
C TYR A 71 -1.36 0.39 7.09
N GLN A 72 -1.00 1.34 7.96
CA GLN A 72 -1.87 1.79 9.05
C GLN A 72 -3.11 2.54 8.53
N VAL A 73 -2.98 3.33 7.45
CA VAL A 73 -4.13 3.95 6.78
C VAL A 73 -5.07 2.88 6.24
N ALA A 74 -4.56 1.84 5.57
CA ALA A 74 -5.36 0.73 5.07
C ALA A 74 -6.09 0.00 6.22
N LYS A 75 -5.39 -0.34 7.31
CA LYS A 75 -6.00 -0.92 8.53
C LYS A 75 -7.10 -0.04 9.14
N SER A 76 -6.92 1.28 9.06
CA SER A 76 -7.87 2.23 9.66
C SER A 76 -9.02 2.61 8.74
N THR A 77 -8.98 2.22 7.47
CA THR A 77 -9.99 2.60 6.47
C THR A 77 -11.28 1.81 6.67
N PRO A 78 -12.44 2.47 6.90
CA PRO A 78 -13.70 1.78 7.08
C PRO A 78 -14.12 0.94 5.86
N GLY A 79 -14.55 -0.30 6.11
CA GLY A 79 -14.99 -1.24 5.08
C GLY A 79 -13.90 -2.15 4.53
N LEU A 80 -12.63 -1.96 4.91
CA LEU A 80 -11.54 -2.87 4.55
C LEU A 80 -11.36 -3.94 5.64
N ASP A 81 -10.94 -5.13 5.21
CA ASP A 81 -10.57 -6.21 6.11
C ASP A 81 -9.14 -5.99 6.63
N ARG A 82 -9.04 -5.69 7.93
CA ARG A 82 -7.77 -5.39 8.61
C ARG A 82 -6.83 -6.59 8.70
N ALA A 83 -7.37 -7.81 8.59
CA ALA A 83 -6.61 -9.04 8.62
C ALA A 83 -6.11 -9.47 7.23
N GLN A 84 -6.65 -8.87 6.17
CA GLN A 84 -6.31 -9.22 4.79
C GLN A 84 -5.76 -8.00 4.04
N ILE A 85 -4.58 -7.55 4.48
CA ILE A 85 -3.81 -6.50 3.81
C ILE A 85 -2.51 -7.10 3.32
N SER A 86 -2.34 -7.18 2.01
CA SER A 86 -1.16 -7.73 1.36
C SER A 86 -0.29 -6.61 0.77
N LEU A 87 1.03 -6.73 0.99
CA LEU A 87 2.03 -5.94 0.28
C LEU A 87 2.41 -6.73 -0.96
N VAL A 88 2.03 -6.25 -2.15
CA VAL A 88 2.21 -6.99 -3.39
C VAL A 88 3.22 -6.29 -4.29
N GLN A 89 3.82 -7.10 -5.15
CA GLN A 89 4.78 -6.65 -6.13
C GLN A 89 4.08 -5.79 -7.19
N GLY A 90 4.70 -4.68 -7.56
CA GLY A 90 4.30 -3.94 -8.77
C GLY A 90 4.68 -4.71 -10.04
N PRO A 91 4.71 -4.05 -11.21
CA PRO A 91 5.18 -4.67 -12.46
C PRO A 91 6.65 -5.15 -12.42
N ALA A 92 7.46 -4.66 -11.47
CA ALA A 92 8.84 -5.11 -11.27
C ALA A 92 8.88 -6.58 -10.83
N GLU A 93 9.94 -7.35 -11.14
CA GLU A 93 10.02 -8.79 -10.85
C GLU A 93 10.29 -9.16 -9.38
N GLN A 94 10.57 -8.18 -8.51
CA GLN A 94 10.85 -8.41 -7.09
C GLN A 94 10.12 -7.41 -6.20
N LEU A 95 9.70 -7.88 -5.01
CA LEU A 95 9.11 -7.04 -3.98
C LEU A 95 10.13 -5.98 -3.51
N PRO A 96 9.76 -4.68 -3.45
CA PRO A 96 10.66 -3.64 -2.96
C PRO A 96 11.15 -3.93 -1.52
N ASP A 97 12.39 -3.54 -1.20
CA ASP A 97 13.01 -3.80 0.11
C ASP A 97 12.14 -3.27 1.27
N GLU A 98 11.58 -2.07 1.13
CA GLU A 98 10.67 -1.48 2.11
C GLU A 98 9.44 -2.37 2.38
N PHE A 99 8.92 -3.06 1.36
CA PHE A 99 7.77 -3.95 1.51
C PHE A 99 8.19 -5.26 2.19
N VAL A 100 9.38 -5.78 1.88
CA VAL A 100 9.94 -6.95 2.58
C VAL A 100 10.09 -6.64 4.07
N ILE A 101 10.67 -5.49 4.41
CA ILE A 101 10.89 -5.04 5.78
C ILE A 101 9.54 -4.85 6.49
N VAL A 102 8.58 -4.13 5.90
CA VAL A 102 7.28 -3.91 6.54
C VAL A 102 6.50 -5.21 6.70
N ARG A 103 6.58 -6.14 5.75
CA ARG A 103 5.98 -7.48 5.91
C ARG A 103 6.53 -8.18 7.15
N GLN A 104 7.86 -8.23 7.29
CA GLN A 104 8.49 -8.82 8.47
C GLN A 104 8.10 -8.13 9.78
N LEU A 105 8.00 -6.79 9.78
CA LEU A 105 7.54 -6.03 10.95
C LEU A 105 6.06 -6.26 11.27
N SER A 106 5.23 -6.50 10.25
CA SER A 106 3.79 -6.75 10.41
C SER A 106 3.51 -8.17 10.92
N ASP A 107 4.30 -9.14 10.44
CA ASP A 107 4.23 -10.54 10.88
C ASP A 107 4.71 -10.70 12.33
N TRP A 108 5.53 -9.78 12.83
CA TRP A 108 6.06 -9.84 14.18
C TRP A 108 5.09 -9.40 15.28
N ASP A 109 3.85 -9.05 14.93
CA ASP A 109 2.90 -8.32 15.78
C ASP A 109 3.58 -7.08 16.38
N MET A 110 3.41 -5.96 15.68
CA MET A 110 3.51 -4.64 16.32
C MET A 110 2.50 -4.60 17.48
N CYS A 111 2.97 -4.98 18.69
CA CYS A 111 2.24 -5.05 19.96
C CYS A 111 1.33 -3.85 20.22
#